data_AF-A0A1S6HBC2-F1
#
_entry.id   AF-A0A1S6HBC2-F1
#
_cell.length_a   1.000
_cell.length_b   1.000
_cell.length_c   1.000
_cell.angle_alpha   90.00
_cell.angle_beta   90.00
_cell.angle_gamma   90.00
#
_symmetry.space_group_name_H-M   'P 1'
#
loop_
_entity.id
_entity.type
_entity.pdbx_description
1 polymer ?
#
loop_
_entity_poly.entity_id
_entity_poly.type
_entity_poly.pdbx_seq_one_letter_code
_entity_poly.pdbx_strand_id
1 'polypeptide(L)'
;MKIEIPDRFLGKPIKGAMDKILKEVPKREKSKNASPIVAPSSSNLTDADKYILLPSMQHGNYSYPDTLVSMEKNHFNKDWNKTHEVLKKEGAYMLTIRQFADFLSLLKSGKAFDGTGKQLNKGKLENVLQEITEVRDPWRSEWLDAKFEDGNILYHKFDGSTKTLVEVKEPLYNYIKTDKESGISLSDWLKKANVHGLPTPKTNNGSLCYYAPVNGKVAGFYVGSGRALLYCVSSPANAVSSLGVRVARAKN
;
A
#
# COMPACT_ATOMS: atom_id res chain seq x y z
N MET A 1 -30.43 23.18 -20.01
CA MET A 1 -29.41 24.23 -20.18
C MET A 1 -28.49 23.79 -21.32
N LYS A 2 -28.42 24.53 -22.43
CA LYS A 2 -27.48 24.25 -23.53
C LYS A 2 -26.16 24.97 -23.21
N ILE A 3 -25.06 24.24 -23.18
CA ILE A 3 -23.72 24.81 -23.06
C ILE A 3 -23.18 24.94 -24.47
N GLU A 4 -22.93 26.16 -24.93
CA GLU A 4 -22.25 26.43 -26.19
C GLU A 4 -20.75 26.40 -25.96
N ILE A 5 -20.04 25.60 -26.75
CA ILE A 5 -18.58 25.46 -26.67
C ILE A 5 -17.97 26.35 -27.76
N PRO A 6 -17.04 27.28 -27.42
CA PRO A 6 -16.44 28.18 -28.39
C PRO A 6 -15.50 27.44 -29.35
N ASP A 7 -15.42 27.85 -30.62
CA ASP A 7 -14.56 27.22 -31.63
C ASP A 7 -13.04 27.45 -31.40
N ARG A 8 -12.70 28.40 -30.53
CA ARG A 8 -11.32 28.80 -30.20
C ARG A 8 -11.15 28.97 -28.69
N PHE A 9 -9.97 28.59 -28.21
CA PHE A 9 -9.51 28.87 -26.84
C PHE A 9 -8.09 29.45 -26.94
N LEU A 10 -7.87 30.63 -26.35
CA LEU A 10 -6.58 31.35 -26.40
C LEU A 10 -6.06 31.54 -27.84
N GLY A 11 -6.95 31.88 -28.77
CA GLY A 11 -6.61 32.14 -30.18
C GLY A 11 -6.32 30.89 -31.01
N LYS A 12 -6.30 29.69 -30.41
CA LYS A 12 -6.08 28.43 -31.13
C LYS A 12 -7.42 27.72 -31.38
N PRO A 13 -7.63 27.13 -32.57
CA PRO A 13 -8.81 26.32 -32.84
C PRO A 13 -8.83 25.09 -31.92
N ILE A 14 -9.98 24.83 -31.30
CA ILE A 14 -10.18 23.62 -30.46
C ILE A 14 -10.98 22.52 -31.18
N LYS A 15 -11.39 22.79 -32.42
CA LYS A 15 -12.06 21.83 -33.30
C LYS A 15 -11.15 20.62 -33.55
N GLY A 16 -11.58 19.44 -33.09
CA GLY A 16 -10.82 18.19 -33.14
C GLY A 16 -10.11 17.80 -31.83
N ALA A 17 -9.82 18.74 -30.92
CA ALA A 17 -9.24 18.40 -29.61
C ALA A 17 -10.26 17.69 -28.71
N MET A 18 -11.52 18.16 -28.74
CA MET A 18 -12.63 17.51 -28.02
C MET A 18 -12.98 16.15 -28.63
N ASP A 19 -12.95 16.01 -29.96
CA ASP A 19 -13.18 14.73 -30.63
C ASP A 19 -12.12 13.70 -30.23
N LYS A 20 -10.89 14.13 -29.98
CA LYS A 20 -9.81 13.25 -29.49
C LYS A 20 -10.05 12.79 -28.06
N ILE A 21 -10.50 13.68 -27.17
CA ILE A 21 -10.86 13.34 -25.78
C ILE A 21 -12.10 12.43 -25.72
N LEU A 22 -13.07 12.65 -26.60
CA LEU A 22 -14.29 11.84 -26.66
C LEU A 22 -14.07 10.48 -27.33
N LYS A 23 -13.10 10.36 -28.26
CA LYS A 23 -12.76 9.09 -28.94
C LYS A 23 -11.73 8.25 -28.17
N GLU A 24 -10.90 8.85 -27.33
CA GLU A 24 -9.83 8.16 -26.59
C GLU A 24 -10.01 8.30 -25.08
N VAL A 25 -11.14 7.83 -24.54
CA VAL A 25 -11.08 7.21 -23.22
C VAL A 25 -10.60 5.78 -23.48
N PRO A 26 -9.30 5.46 -23.36
CA PRO A 26 -8.86 4.07 -23.48
C PRO A 26 -9.69 3.27 -22.49
N LYS A 27 -10.49 2.34 -23.02
CA LYS A 27 -11.19 1.35 -22.20
C LYS A 27 -10.10 0.71 -21.36
N ARG A 28 -10.15 0.95 -20.05
CA ARG A 28 -9.24 0.38 -19.06
C ARG A 28 -9.15 -1.12 -19.36
N GLU A 29 -8.04 -1.55 -19.94
CA GLU A 29 -7.83 -2.96 -20.26
C GLU A 29 -7.82 -3.70 -18.93
N LYS A 30 -8.92 -4.41 -18.63
CA LYS A 30 -8.94 -5.37 -17.54
C LYS A 30 -7.91 -6.44 -17.92
N SER A 31 -6.82 -6.52 -17.16
CA SER A 31 -5.86 -7.61 -17.22
C SER A 31 -6.63 -8.94 -17.28
N LYS A 32 -6.51 -9.65 -18.41
CA LYS A 32 -7.41 -10.78 -18.75
C LYS A 32 -7.13 -12.09 -18.00
N ASN A 33 -6.19 -12.13 -17.06
CA ASN A 33 -5.74 -13.40 -16.47
C ASN A 33 -5.71 -13.48 -14.92
N ALA A 34 -6.24 -12.50 -14.19
CA ALA A 34 -6.31 -12.61 -12.72
C ALA A 34 -7.67 -13.18 -12.30
N SER A 35 -7.74 -14.45 -11.90
CA SER A 35 -8.92 -14.99 -11.21
C SER A 35 -9.18 -14.17 -9.93
N PRO A 36 -10.39 -13.63 -9.72
CA PRO A 36 -10.69 -12.82 -8.55
C PRO A 36 -10.43 -13.62 -7.28
N ILE A 37 -9.72 -13.00 -6.33
CA ILE A 37 -9.44 -13.62 -5.03
C ILE A 37 -10.64 -13.31 -4.13
N VAL A 38 -11.44 -14.31 -3.84
CA VAL A 38 -12.49 -14.20 -2.81
C VAL A 38 -11.79 -13.99 -1.48
N ALA A 39 -11.88 -12.78 -0.93
CA ALA A 39 -11.37 -12.50 0.40
C ALA A 39 -12.26 -13.23 1.41
N PRO A 40 -11.73 -14.16 2.22
CA PRO A 40 -12.55 -14.89 3.18
C PRO A 40 -13.02 -13.97 4.31
N SER A 41 -14.17 -14.34 4.86
CA SER A 41 -14.76 -13.74 6.04
C SER A 41 -13.92 -14.00 7.30
N SER A 42 -13.66 -12.94 8.07
CA SER A 42 -13.00 -13.00 9.39
C SER A 42 -13.77 -13.78 10.46
N SER A 43 -15.00 -14.21 10.18
CA SER A 43 -15.95 -14.78 11.15
C SER A 43 -15.47 -16.06 11.86
N ASN A 44 -14.35 -16.67 11.44
CA ASN A 44 -13.80 -17.89 12.04
C ASN A 44 -12.33 -17.79 12.50
N LEU A 45 -11.78 -16.58 12.67
CA LEU A 45 -10.41 -16.43 13.20
C LEU A 45 -10.37 -16.80 14.68
N THR A 46 -9.85 -17.99 15.00
CA THR A 46 -9.67 -18.47 16.39
C THR A 46 -8.75 -17.58 17.21
N ASP A 47 -7.87 -16.83 16.54
CA ASP A 47 -6.79 -16.02 17.13
C ASP A 47 -6.96 -14.53 16.81
N ALA A 48 -8.21 -14.03 16.80
CA ALA A 48 -8.51 -12.65 16.42
C ALA A 48 -7.80 -11.59 17.31
N ASP A 49 -7.46 -11.94 18.55
CA ASP A 49 -6.71 -11.10 19.50
C ASP A 49 -5.22 -10.88 19.11
N LYS A 50 -4.70 -11.66 18.16
CA LYS A 50 -3.37 -11.49 17.54
C LYS A 50 -3.36 -10.53 16.35
N TYR A 51 -4.52 -9.96 16.02
CA TYR A 51 -4.68 -9.00 14.92
C TYR A 51 -5.09 -7.63 15.46
N ILE A 52 -4.67 -6.58 14.77
CA ILE A 52 -5.14 -5.21 14.97
C ILE A 52 -6.17 -4.90 13.90
N LEU A 53 -7.32 -4.35 14.32
CA LEU A 53 -8.33 -3.83 13.42
C LEU A 53 -7.85 -2.50 12.83
N LEU A 54 -7.51 -2.51 11.54
CA LEU A 54 -7.35 -1.32 10.70
C LEU A 54 -8.73 -0.94 10.14
N PRO A 55 -9.31 0.20 10.56
CA PRO A 55 -10.61 0.63 10.05
C PRO A 55 -10.58 0.89 8.54
N SER A 56 -11.71 0.63 7.89
CA SER A 56 -11.95 1.00 6.50
C SER A 56 -11.65 2.48 6.25
N MET A 57 -11.03 2.77 5.11
CA MET A 57 -10.77 4.14 4.67
C MET A 57 -10.94 4.28 3.16
N GLN A 58 -11.21 5.52 2.75
CA GLN A 58 -11.27 5.94 1.36
C GLN A 58 -10.23 7.02 1.08
N HIS A 59 -9.44 6.81 0.03
CA HIS A 59 -8.38 7.70 -0.45
C HIS A 59 -8.59 7.96 -1.95
N GLY A 60 -9.45 8.93 -2.27
CA GLY A 60 -9.83 9.21 -3.65
C GLY A 60 -10.58 8.04 -4.28
N ASN A 61 -9.98 7.41 -5.30
CA ASN A 61 -10.53 6.26 -6.03
C ASN A 61 -10.10 4.90 -5.43
N TYR A 62 -9.31 4.90 -4.36
CA TYR A 62 -8.89 3.71 -3.64
C TYR A 62 -9.63 3.62 -2.31
N SER A 63 -10.14 2.45 -1.96
CA SER A 63 -10.69 2.17 -0.65
C SER A 63 -10.41 0.72 -0.26
N TYR A 64 -10.51 0.45 1.03
CA TYR A 64 -10.41 -0.90 1.57
C TYR A 64 -11.39 -1.05 2.75
N PRO A 65 -11.92 -2.26 2.99
CA PRO A 65 -12.83 -2.53 4.10
C PRO A 65 -12.06 -2.57 5.42
N ASP A 66 -12.77 -2.71 6.53
CA ASP A 66 -12.15 -3.05 7.80
C ASP A 66 -11.22 -4.26 7.61
N THR A 67 -10.00 -4.16 8.11
CA THR A 67 -8.93 -5.12 7.83
C THR A 67 -8.30 -5.57 9.15
N LEU A 68 -8.17 -6.87 9.34
CA LEU A 68 -7.41 -7.46 10.44
C LEU A 68 -5.95 -7.61 10.00
N VAL A 69 -5.04 -6.92 10.67
CA VAL A 69 -3.60 -6.92 10.39
C VAL A 69 -2.86 -7.66 11.51
N SER A 70 -2.07 -8.67 11.17
CA SER A 70 -1.32 -9.42 12.17
C SER A 70 -0.31 -8.54 12.91
N MET A 71 -0.28 -8.67 14.25
CA MET A 71 0.67 -7.98 15.12
C MET A 71 2.10 -8.48 14.97
N GLU A 72 2.30 -9.62 14.32
CA GLU A 72 3.61 -10.21 14.05
C GLU A 72 3.80 -10.41 12.54
N LYS A 73 5.06 -10.48 12.11
CA LYS A 73 5.39 -10.86 10.74
C LYS A 73 5.33 -12.37 10.62
N ASN A 74 4.94 -12.85 9.44
CA ASN A 74 4.92 -14.25 9.08
C ASN A 74 5.55 -14.45 7.69
N HIS A 75 5.56 -15.68 7.20
CA HIS A 75 5.99 -16.02 5.83
C HIS A 75 7.42 -15.60 5.49
N PHE A 76 8.33 -15.71 6.46
CA PHE A 76 9.75 -15.45 6.27
C PHE A 76 10.38 -16.36 5.21
N ASN A 77 11.52 -15.94 4.65
CA ASN A 77 12.27 -16.67 3.61
C ASN A 77 11.47 -16.91 2.32
N LYS A 78 10.49 -16.04 2.03
CA LYS A 78 9.73 -16.08 0.78
C LYS A 78 10.02 -14.82 -0.04
N ASP A 79 10.14 -15.04 -1.34
CA ASP A 79 10.15 -13.95 -2.31
C ASP A 79 8.75 -13.34 -2.46
N TRP A 80 8.65 -12.21 -3.16
CA TRP A 80 7.41 -11.43 -3.22
C TRP A 80 6.27 -12.25 -3.87
N ASN A 81 6.58 -12.98 -4.94
CA ASN A 81 5.59 -13.80 -5.67
C ASN A 81 5.11 -14.99 -4.81
N LYS A 82 6.03 -15.74 -4.20
CA LYS A 82 5.67 -16.88 -3.32
C LYS A 82 4.89 -16.42 -2.09
N THR A 83 5.16 -15.22 -1.59
CA THR A 83 4.39 -14.64 -0.49
C THR A 83 2.94 -14.42 -0.91
N HIS A 84 2.69 -13.83 -2.08
CA HIS A 84 1.33 -13.72 -2.63
C HIS A 84 0.64 -15.08 -2.82
N GLU A 85 1.34 -16.09 -3.34
CA GLU A 85 0.78 -17.43 -3.52
C GLU A 85 0.33 -18.07 -2.21
N VAL A 86 1.15 -17.99 -1.16
CA VAL A 86 0.84 -18.56 0.16
C VAL A 86 -0.31 -17.81 0.81
N LEU A 87 -0.25 -16.47 0.80
CA LEU A 87 -1.32 -15.63 1.34
C LEU A 87 -2.65 -15.91 0.64
N LYS A 88 -2.65 -16.07 -0.70
CA LYS A 88 -3.87 -16.42 -1.45
C LYS A 88 -4.46 -17.76 -1.00
N LYS A 89 -3.63 -18.79 -0.77
CA LYS A 89 -4.09 -20.10 -0.26
C LYS A 89 -4.71 -19.99 1.14
N GLU A 90 -4.21 -19.07 1.94
CA GLU A 90 -4.72 -18.77 3.28
C GLU A 90 -5.95 -17.85 3.26
N GLY A 91 -6.35 -17.34 2.09
CA GLY A 91 -7.32 -16.28 1.96
C GLY A 91 -6.90 -15.01 2.75
N ALA A 92 -5.65 -14.63 2.56
CA ALA A 92 -5.04 -13.44 3.14
C ALA A 92 -4.32 -12.64 2.04
N TYR A 93 -3.80 -11.48 2.43
CA TYR A 93 -3.01 -10.61 1.57
C TYR A 93 -1.96 -9.88 2.41
N MET A 94 -1.02 -9.22 1.72
CA MET A 94 -0.08 -8.29 2.35
C MET A 94 -0.60 -6.87 2.13
N LEU A 95 -0.24 -5.94 3.01
CA LEU A 95 -0.72 -4.57 2.91
C LEU A 95 -0.15 -3.86 1.68
N THR A 96 -0.98 -3.06 1.01
CA THR A 96 -0.49 -2.05 0.06
C THR A 96 0.30 -0.97 0.81
N ILE A 97 1.11 -0.17 0.10
CA ILE A 97 1.83 0.96 0.72
C ILE A 97 0.86 1.92 1.41
N ARG A 98 -0.33 2.13 0.83
CA ARG A 98 -1.40 2.94 1.43
C ARG A 98 -1.87 2.36 2.75
N GLN A 99 -2.33 1.11 2.75
CA GLN A 99 -2.83 0.47 3.97
C GLN A 99 -1.74 0.41 5.06
N PHE A 100 -0.48 0.22 4.65
CA PHE A 100 0.65 0.24 5.57
C PHE A 100 0.88 1.61 6.21
N ALA A 101 0.80 2.71 5.43
CA ALA A 101 0.86 4.06 5.98
C ALA A 101 -0.30 4.35 6.94
N ASP A 102 -1.51 3.92 6.61
CA ASP A 102 -2.67 4.07 7.48
C ASP A 102 -2.51 3.23 8.77
N PHE A 103 -1.95 2.02 8.66
CA PHE A 103 -1.63 1.16 9.79
C PHE A 103 -0.58 1.77 10.72
N LEU A 104 0.52 2.32 10.19
CA LEU A 104 1.51 3.05 10.99
C LEU A 104 0.90 4.27 11.68
N SER A 105 -0.01 4.98 11.00
CA SER A 105 -0.73 6.12 11.58
C SER A 105 -1.62 5.68 12.74
N LEU A 106 -2.33 4.56 12.59
CA LEU A 106 -3.16 3.96 13.62
C LEU A 106 -2.34 3.56 14.84
N LEU A 107 -1.21 2.87 14.65
CA LEU A 107 -0.29 2.51 15.74
C LEU A 107 0.20 3.76 16.49
N LYS A 108 0.64 4.79 15.76
CA LYS A 108 1.11 6.07 16.32
C LYS A 108 0.03 6.83 17.08
N SER A 109 -1.24 6.63 16.76
CA SER A 109 -2.35 7.29 17.47
C SER A 109 -2.53 6.76 18.91
N GLY A 110 -2.04 5.54 19.19
CA GLY A 110 -2.27 4.85 20.46
C GLY A 110 -3.72 4.42 20.70
N LYS A 111 -4.58 4.49 19.67
CA LYS A 111 -6.01 4.19 19.75
C LYS A 111 -6.39 3.15 18.70
N ALA A 112 -6.16 1.87 19.02
CA ALA A 112 -6.51 0.76 18.15
C ALA A 112 -7.20 -0.37 18.93
N PHE A 113 -7.95 -1.18 18.20
CA PHE A 113 -8.65 -2.35 18.73
C PHE A 113 -8.02 -3.61 18.14
N ASP A 114 -8.09 -4.71 18.87
CA ASP A 114 -7.76 -6.02 18.31
C ASP A 114 -8.93 -6.58 17.47
N GLY A 115 -8.73 -7.76 16.88
CA GLY A 115 -9.76 -8.40 16.07
C GLY A 115 -11.03 -8.80 16.84
N THR A 116 -10.95 -8.90 18.18
CA THR A 116 -12.11 -9.16 19.06
C THR A 116 -12.90 -7.89 19.38
N GLY A 117 -12.39 -6.72 18.98
CA GLY A 117 -12.99 -5.42 19.30
C GLY A 117 -12.57 -4.87 20.67
N LYS A 118 -11.59 -5.48 21.33
CA LYS A 118 -11.04 -4.99 22.60
C LYS A 118 -9.99 -3.93 22.31
N GLN A 119 -10.05 -2.81 23.05
CA GLN A 119 -9.03 -1.77 22.93
C GLN A 119 -7.67 -2.30 23.42
N LEU A 120 -6.65 -2.10 22.59
CA LEU A 120 -5.28 -2.47 22.93
C LEU A 120 -4.65 -1.40 23.83
N ASN A 121 -3.88 -1.85 24.81
CA ASN A 121 -3.11 -0.92 25.64
C ASN A 121 -2.02 -0.22 24.78
N LYS A 122 -1.67 1.01 25.18
CA LYS A 122 -0.72 1.85 24.44
C LYS A 122 0.65 1.18 24.27
N GLY A 123 1.17 0.52 25.30
CA GLY A 123 2.47 -0.15 25.26
C GLY A 123 2.53 -1.27 24.21
N LYS A 124 1.45 -2.04 24.03
CA LYS A 124 1.35 -3.07 22.99
C LYS A 124 1.38 -2.46 21.59
N LEU A 125 0.73 -1.32 21.37
CA LEU A 125 0.79 -0.59 20.09
C LEU A 125 2.17 0.03 19.83
N GLU A 126 2.79 0.58 20.86
CA GLU A 126 4.17 1.09 20.81
C GLU A 126 5.16 -0.03 20.47
N ASN A 127 5.03 -1.21 21.07
CA ASN A 127 5.87 -2.37 20.77
C ASN A 127 5.74 -2.81 19.30
N VAL A 128 4.52 -2.87 18.76
CA VAL A 128 4.30 -3.22 17.35
C VAL A 128 4.91 -2.15 16.44
N LEU A 129 4.74 -0.86 16.77
CA LEU A 129 5.32 0.24 16.01
C LEU A 129 6.85 0.22 16.04
N GLN A 130 7.45 0.01 17.21
CA GLN A 130 8.89 -0.10 17.39
C GLN A 130 9.45 -1.29 16.61
N GLU A 131 8.77 -2.45 16.65
CA GLU A 131 9.20 -3.59 15.87
C GLU A 131 9.22 -3.31 14.35
N ILE A 132 8.34 -2.42 13.87
CA ILE A 132 8.33 -2.01 12.46
C ILE A 132 9.38 -0.92 12.19
N THR A 133 9.57 0.04 13.08
CA THR A 133 10.23 1.33 12.77
C THR A 133 11.54 1.60 13.50
N GLU A 134 11.84 0.87 14.57
CA GLU A 134 12.98 1.12 15.44
C GLU A 134 14.29 0.64 14.81
N VAL A 135 15.24 1.55 14.66
CA VAL A 135 16.60 1.30 14.15
C VAL A 135 17.40 0.54 15.19
N ARG A 136 17.51 -0.78 15.03
CA ARG A 136 18.31 -1.69 15.88
C ARG A 136 18.57 -3.01 15.16
N ASP A 137 19.50 -3.81 15.66
CA ASP A 137 19.68 -5.20 15.23
C ASP A 137 18.69 -6.15 15.92
N PRO A 138 18.39 -7.33 15.35
CA PRO A 138 18.73 -7.74 13.98
C PRO A 138 17.93 -6.96 12.94
N TRP A 139 18.36 -7.04 11.67
CA TRP A 139 17.61 -6.51 10.54
C TRP A 139 16.18 -7.09 10.51
N ARG A 140 15.18 -6.21 10.34
CA ARG A 140 13.77 -6.51 10.12
C ARG A 140 13.30 -5.87 8.81
N SER A 141 12.61 -6.64 7.97
CA SER A 141 11.95 -6.09 6.79
C SER A 141 10.60 -6.74 6.54
N GLU A 142 9.74 -6.05 5.78
CA GLU A 142 8.47 -6.59 5.32
C GLU A 142 8.15 -6.21 3.87
N TRP A 143 7.56 -7.15 3.14
CA TRP A 143 7.01 -6.90 1.81
C TRP A 143 5.73 -6.08 1.89
N LEU A 144 5.54 -5.23 0.88
CA LEU A 144 4.30 -4.51 0.63
C LEU A 144 3.75 -4.91 -0.74
N ASP A 145 2.43 -4.92 -0.89
CA ASP A 145 1.74 -5.22 -2.15
C ASP A 145 1.84 -4.01 -3.10
N ALA A 146 2.98 -3.91 -3.75
CA ALA A 146 3.25 -2.94 -4.80
C ALA A 146 4.44 -3.37 -5.65
N LYS A 147 4.20 -3.55 -6.95
CA LYS A 147 5.22 -3.73 -7.99
C LYS A 147 5.18 -2.56 -8.94
N PHE A 148 6.32 -2.08 -9.42
CA PHE A 148 6.41 -0.91 -10.28
C PHE A 148 6.79 -1.29 -11.70
N GLU A 149 6.04 -0.78 -12.68
CA GLU A 149 6.24 -1.08 -14.11
C GLU A 149 6.00 0.15 -14.99
N ASP A 150 7.05 0.66 -15.65
CA ASP A 150 6.97 1.73 -16.65
C ASP A 150 6.12 2.94 -16.21
N GLY A 151 6.39 3.45 -15.00
CA GLY A 151 5.64 4.58 -14.42
C GLY A 151 4.26 4.21 -13.87
N ASN A 152 3.93 2.93 -13.78
CA ASN A 152 2.73 2.40 -13.15
C ASN A 152 3.08 1.64 -11.87
N ILE A 153 2.05 1.40 -11.06
CA ILE A 153 2.05 0.51 -9.92
C ILE A 153 1.03 -0.60 -10.14
N LEU A 154 1.44 -1.83 -9.87
CA LEU A 154 0.62 -3.03 -9.85
C LEU A 154 0.46 -3.44 -8.39
N TYR A 155 -0.77 -3.64 -7.95
CA TYR A 155 -1.12 -4.00 -6.58
C TYR A 155 -2.54 -4.55 -6.53
N HIS A 156 -2.94 -5.17 -5.41
CA HIS A 156 -4.30 -5.64 -5.23
C HIS A 156 -5.15 -4.62 -4.49
N LYS A 157 -6.40 -4.45 -4.96
CA LYS A 157 -7.41 -3.65 -4.25
C LYS A 157 -8.75 -4.36 -4.23
N PHE A 158 -9.60 -3.99 -3.28
CA PHE A 158 -10.95 -4.53 -3.20
C PHE A 158 -11.81 -3.96 -4.32
N ASP A 159 -12.46 -4.84 -5.08
CA ASP A 159 -13.56 -4.46 -5.94
C ASP A 159 -14.79 -4.18 -5.06
N GLY A 160 -15.31 -2.94 -5.10
CA GLY A 160 -16.41 -2.52 -4.25
C GLY A 160 -17.73 -3.28 -4.49
N SER A 161 -17.89 -3.91 -5.66
CA SER A 161 -19.10 -4.66 -6.01
C SER A 161 -19.05 -6.10 -5.50
N THR A 162 -17.91 -6.77 -5.66
CA THR A 162 -17.76 -8.19 -5.31
C THR A 162 -17.08 -8.41 -3.96
N LYS A 163 -16.50 -7.35 -3.36
CA LYS A 163 -15.63 -7.41 -2.18
C LYS A 163 -14.44 -8.37 -2.34
N THR A 164 -14.05 -8.67 -3.58
CA THR A 164 -12.90 -9.53 -3.89
C THR A 164 -11.66 -8.69 -4.14
N LEU A 165 -10.48 -9.23 -3.81
CA LEU A 165 -9.22 -8.63 -4.22
C LEU A 165 -8.99 -8.86 -5.71
N VAL A 166 -8.71 -7.77 -6.42
CA VAL A 166 -8.35 -7.76 -7.84
C VAL A 166 -7.02 -7.06 -8.02
N GLU A 167 -6.15 -7.65 -8.83
CA GLU A 167 -4.92 -6.99 -9.26
C GLU A 167 -5.28 -5.84 -10.21
N VAL A 168 -4.71 -4.66 -9.95
CA VAL A 168 -4.89 -3.48 -10.80
C VAL A 168 -3.56 -2.84 -11.12
N LYS A 169 -3.50 -2.27 -12.32
CA LYS A 169 -2.40 -1.42 -12.78
C LYS A 169 -2.90 0.01 -12.86
N GLU A 170 -2.23 0.93 -12.17
CA GLU A 170 -2.57 2.35 -12.14
C GLU A 170 -1.32 3.22 -12.39
N PRO A 171 -1.46 4.37 -13.07
CA PRO A 171 -0.34 5.27 -13.27
C PRO A 171 0.11 5.88 -11.95
N LEU A 172 1.41 5.97 -11.74
CA LEU A 172 1.98 6.69 -10.60
C LEU A 172 1.86 8.20 -10.83
N TYR A 173 1.43 8.93 -9.81
CA TYR A 173 1.38 10.39 -9.85
C TYR A 173 1.66 10.99 -8.48
N ASN A 174 2.08 12.27 -8.47
CA ASN A 174 2.30 13.05 -7.26
C ASN A 174 3.12 12.31 -6.18
N TYR A 175 4.31 11.83 -6.53
CA TYR A 175 5.24 11.17 -5.62
C TYR A 175 6.64 11.77 -5.75
N ILE A 176 7.50 11.55 -4.75
CA ILE A 176 8.92 11.91 -4.83
C ILE A 176 9.61 10.99 -5.86
N LYS A 177 10.12 11.55 -6.95
CA LYS A 177 10.69 10.79 -8.09
C LYS A 177 12.17 10.43 -7.94
N THR A 178 12.85 11.00 -6.93
CA THR A 178 14.27 10.80 -6.68
C THR A 178 14.47 10.23 -5.29
N ASP A 179 15.56 9.49 -5.11
CA ASP A 179 15.93 8.98 -3.80
C ASP A 179 16.19 10.14 -2.81
N LYS A 180 15.93 9.86 -1.54
CA LYS A 180 16.15 10.76 -0.41
C LYS A 180 16.94 9.98 0.64
N GLU A 181 18.24 9.87 0.43
CA GLU A 181 19.16 9.21 1.37
C GLU A 181 19.23 9.95 2.70
N SER A 182 19.20 11.29 2.65
CA SER A 182 19.07 12.15 3.83
C SER A 182 17.72 12.04 4.55
N GLY A 183 16.78 11.30 3.94
CA GLY A 183 15.52 10.87 4.53
C GLY A 183 14.35 11.85 4.41
N ILE A 184 13.17 11.29 4.66
CA ILE A 184 11.88 11.97 4.73
C ILE A 184 11.33 11.87 6.16
N SER A 185 10.50 12.84 6.55
CA SER A 185 9.80 12.79 7.83
C SER A 185 8.71 11.72 7.78
N LEU A 186 8.84 10.69 8.63
CA LEU A 186 7.82 9.64 8.78
C LEU A 186 6.46 10.27 9.09
N SER A 187 6.39 11.18 10.05
CA SER A 187 5.12 11.85 10.43
C SER A 187 4.50 12.64 9.28
N ASP A 188 5.31 13.27 8.43
CA ASP A 188 4.81 14.00 7.27
C ASP A 188 4.38 13.07 6.14
N TRP A 189 5.14 12.00 5.89
CA TRP A 189 4.79 10.99 4.90
C TRP A 189 3.42 10.41 5.21
N LEU A 190 3.21 9.94 6.44
CA LEU A 190 1.95 9.35 6.88
C LEU A 190 0.75 10.31 6.69
N LYS A 191 0.94 11.61 6.93
CA LYS A 191 -0.12 12.63 6.74
C LYS A 191 -0.35 13.03 5.29
N LYS A 192 0.69 13.01 4.45
CA LYS A 192 0.69 13.62 3.11
C LYS A 192 0.81 12.61 1.97
N ALA A 193 0.74 11.31 2.24
CA ALA A 193 0.89 10.27 1.23
C ALA A 193 -0.20 10.34 0.13
N ASN A 194 0.06 9.82 -1.06
CA ASN A 194 -0.70 10.08 -2.30
C ASN A 194 -1.74 9.04 -2.81
N VAL A 195 -2.88 8.68 -2.24
CA VAL A 195 -3.72 7.51 -2.71
C VAL A 195 -3.00 6.14 -2.72
N HIS A 196 -1.91 5.93 -3.47
CA HIS A 196 -1.09 4.71 -3.49
C HIS A 196 -0.27 4.51 -2.22
N GLY A 197 -0.08 5.57 -1.41
CA GLY A 197 0.64 5.51 -0.13
C GLY A 197 2.09 6.01 -0.20
N LEU A 198 2.56 6.45 -1.37
CA LEU A 198 3.89 7.01 -1.54
C LEU A 198 3.99 8.44 -0.97
N PRO A 199 5.17 8.86 -0.50
CA PRO A 199 5.42 10.24 -0.09
C PRO A 199 5.30 11.20 -1.28
N THR A 200 4.74 12.38 -1.03
CA THR A 200 4.56 13.43 -2.05
C THR A 200 5.75 14.39 -2.06
N PRO A 201 5.93 15.22 -3.10
CA PRO A 201 6.95 16.28 -3.11
C PRO A 201 6.83 17.29 -1.96
N LYS A 202 5.70 17.30 -1.23
CA LYS A 202 5.45 18.16 -0.05
C LYS A 202 5.83 17.49 1.28
N THR A 203 6.33 16.25 1.26
CA THR A 203 6.83 15.57 2.45
C THR A 203 8.15 16.21 2.88
N ASN A 204 8.22 16.67 4.13
CA ASN A 204 9.42 17.30 4.67
C ASN A 204 10.56 16.29 4.81
N ASN A 205 11.80 16.79 4.91
CA ASN A 205 12.97 15.99 5.24
C ASN A 205 12.84 15.38 6.66
N GLY A 206 13.51 14.26 6.90
CA GLY A 206 13.51 13.56 8.19
C GLY A 206 14.48 12.37 8.16
N SER A 207 14.35 11.41 9.05
CA SER A 207 15.33 10.32 9.20
C SER A 207 14.99 9.01 8.46
N LEU A 208 13.80 8.90 7.86
CA LEU A 208 13.40 7.69 7.13
C LEU A 208 13.96 7.75 5.71
N CYS A 209 14.93 6.94 5.32
CA CYS A 209 15.40 6.96 3.93
C CYS A 209 14.26 6.57 2.99
N TYR A 210 14.26 7.13 1.78
CA TYR A 210 13.27 6.80 0.77
C TYR A 210 13.97 6.53 -0.56
N TYR A 211 13.61 5.42 -1.19
CA TYR A 211 14.06 5.08 -2.53
C TYR A 211 12.85 5.03 -3.45
N ALA A 212 12.92 5.80 -4.54
CA ALA A 212 11.81 6.03 -5.44
C ALA A 212 11.45 4.75 -6.23
N PRO A 213 10.19 4.62 -6.71
CA PRO A 213 9.78 3.53 -7.60
C PRO A 213 10.73 3.30 -8.77
N VAL A 214 11.19 2.05 -8.95
CA VAL A 214 12.02 1.63 -10.08
C VAL A 214 11.34 0.51 -10.86
N ASN A 215 11.45 0.56 -12.19
CA ASN A 215 10.85 -0.41 -13.09
C ASN A 215 11.27 -1.86 -12.75
N GLY A 216 10.31 -2.77 -12.69
CA GLY A 216 10.51 -4.19 -12.38
C GLY A 216 10.80 -4.49 -10.91
N LYS A 217 10.65 -3.51 -10.00
CA LYS A 217 10.93 -3.66 -8.57
C LYS A 217 9.66 -3.66 -7.73
N VAL A 218 9.78 -4.10 -6.50
CA VAL A 218 8.68 -4.15 -5.52
C VAL A 218 8.99 -3.29 -4.30
N ALA A 219 7.92 -2.87 -3.61
CA ALA A 219 8.02 -2.10 -2.39
C ALA A 219 8.25 -2.99 -1.15
N GLY A 220 8.99 -2.44 -0.19
CA GLY A 220 9.12 -3.00 1.14
C GLY A 220 9.44 -1.92 2.16
N PHE A 221 9.26 -2.27 3.43
CA PHE A 221 9.73 -1.47 4.55
C PHE A 221 10.89 -2.19 5.23
N TYR A 222 12.00 -1.49 5.41
CA TYR A 222 13.25 -2.04 5.95
C TYR A 222 13.66 -1.26 7.18
N VAL A 223 14.11 -1.95 8.22
CA VAL A 223 14.82 -1.35 9.36
C VAL A 223 15.95 -2.26 9.85
N GLY A 224 17.14 -1.70 10.04
CA GLY A 224 18.29 -2.39 10.65
C GLY A 224 19.08 -1.45 11.55
N SER A 225 20.33 -1.80 11.89
CA SER A 225 21.20 -1.01 12.80
C SER A 225 21.52 0.41 12.34
N GLY A 226 21.55 0.69 11.04
CA GLY A 226 21.92 2.02 10.54
C GLY A 226 20.75 2.94 10.20
N ARG A 227 19.60 2.39 9.80
CA ARG A 227 18.51 3.18 9.20
C ARG A 227 17.19 2.42 9.10
N ALA A 228 16.12 3.19 9.04
CA ALA A 228 14.80 2.78 8.60
C ALA A 228 14.53 3.38 7.21
N LEU A 229 13.89 2.64 6.31
CA LEU A 229 13.61 3.14 4.97
C LEU A 229 12.40 2.47 4.27
N LEU A 230 11.68 3.28 3.50
CA LEU A 230 10.70 2.83 2.52
C LEU A 230 11.43 2.60 1.19
N TYR A 231 11.55 1.34 0.77
CA TYR A 231 12.35 0.94 -0.38
C TYR A 231 11.48 0.46 -1.54
N CYS A 232 11.54 1.14 -2.69
CA CYS A 232 10.77 0.77 -3.88
C CYS A 232 11.63 0.12 -4.97
N VAL A 233 12.80 -0.41 -4.62
CA VAL A 233 13.78 -0.92 -5.60
C VAL A 233 14.25 -2.36 -5.32
N SER A 234 13.52 -3.08 -4.46
CA SER A 234 13.82 -4.50 -4.16
C SER A 234 13.49 -5.39 -5.35
N SER A 235 14.33 -6.42 -5.59
CA SER A 235 14.00 -7.43 -6.58
C SER A 235 12.86 -8.31 -6.06
N PRO A 236 11.82 -8.58 -6.86
CA PRO A 236 10.74 -9.49 -6.46
C PRO A 236 11.22 -10.91 -6.16
N ALA A 237 12.39 -11.31 -6.69
CA ALA A 237 13.01 -12.62 -6.47
C ALA A 237 13.90 -12.68 -5.21
N ASN A 238 14.13 -11.56 -4.53
CA ASN A 238 14.92 -11.56 -3.29
C ASN A 238 14.16 -12.36 -2.22
N ALA A 239 14.87 -13.19 -1.46
CA ALA A 239 14.34 -13.83 -0.28
C ALA A 239 15.43 -13.77 0.80
N VAL A 240 15.12 -13.19 1.95
CA VAL A 240 16.03 -13.14 3.10
C VAL A 240 15.26 -13.53 4.36
N SER A 241 15.97 -14.06 5.35
CA SER A 241 15.36 -14.59 6.59
C SER A 241 14.68 -13.53 7.46
N SER A 242 15.12 -12.28 7.35
CA SER A 242 14.53 -11.13 8.06
C SER A 242 13.28 -10.54 7.39
N LEU A 243 12.99 -10.96 6.15
CA LEU A 243 11.93 -10.43 5.30
C LEU A 243 10.70 -11.33 5.37
N GLY A 244 9.59 -10.77 5.86
CA GLY A 244 8.30 -11.44 5.95
C GLY A 244 7.16 -10.49 5.58
N VAL A 245 5.96 -10.76 6.08
CA VAL A 245 4.79 -9.90 5.92
C VAL A 245 3.91 -9.91 7.14
N ARG A 246 3.25 -8.79 7.42
CA ARG A 246 2.08 -8.77 8.30
C ARG A 246 0.87 -9.22 7.50
N VAL A 247 0.38 -10.41 7.82
CA VAL A 247 -0.77 -11.03 7.17
C VAL A 247 -2.01 -10.15 7.41
N ALA A 248 -2.71 -9.80 6.34
CA ALA A 248 -3.93 -9.01 6.37
C ALA A 248 -5.13 -9.81 5.87
N ARG A 249 -6.29 -9.58 6.47
CA ARG A 249 -7.56 -10.23 6.14
C ARG A 249 -8.70 -9.21 6.18
N ALA A 250 -9.65 -9.29 5.25
CA ALA A 250 -10.83 -8.45 5.32
C ALA A 250 -11.69 -8.87 6.52
N LYS A 251 -12.17 -7.88 7.28
CA LYS A 251 -13.18 -8.07 8.31
C LYS A 251 -14.55 -7.92 7.66
N ASN A 252 -15.35 -8.97 7.72
CA ASN A 252 -16.73 -8.98 7.20
C ASN A 252 -17.73 -8.62 8.29
#